data_AF-A0A849QRK8-F1
#
_entry.id   AF-A0A849QRK8-F1
#
_cell.length_a   1.000
_cell.length_b   1.000
_cell.length_c   1.000
_cell.angle_alpha   90.00
_cell.angle_beta   90.00
_cell.angle_gamma   90.00
#
_symmetry.space_group_name_H-M   'P 1'
#
loop_
_entity.id
_entity.type
_entity.pdbx_description
1 polymer ?
#
loop_
_entity_poly.entity_id
_entity_poly.type
_entity_poly.pdbx_seq_one_letter_code
_entity_poly.pdbx_strand_id
1 'polypeptide(L)'
;MPEPLTHALFFLYVFSAVAIYAGIKLYITRRAARKNDMKIIMVMAIGGFCAILPEIDALYNYVTMGQLTHGNLMPVTHNLLASYFAFMFATWIGYIVYLNMDKAAYVGVLGSSAYISHLLLDDIVRESGNYYLFPLYNHPISMFTSLGTMRASGDFLLYMLAGIGTTSFILGVMILSIFALDQLGIKIEYRDED
;
A
#
# COMPACT_ATOMS: atom_id res chain seq x y z
N MET A 1 19.53 -7.42 6.54
CA MET A 1 18.11 -7.66 6.22
C MET A 1 17.33 -7.46 7.51
N PRO A 2 16.44 -6.48 7.66
CA PRO A 2 15.50 -6.50 8.77
C PRO A 2 14.54 -7.68 8.57
N GLU A 3 14.15 -8.30 9.68
CA GLU A 3 13.34 -9.51 9.72
C GLU A 3 12.01 -9.38 8.94
N PRO A 4 11.49 -10.48 8.34
CA PRO A 4 10.13 -10.55 7.77
C PRO A 4 9.06 -10.10 8.77
N LEU A 5 9.34 -10.27 10.07
CA LEU A 5 8.50 -9.80 11.16
C LEU A 5 8.38 -8.27 11.19
N THR A 6 9.45 -7.52 10.89
CA THR A 6 9.43 -6.05 10.89
C THR A 6 8.65 -5.50 9.70
N HIS A 7 8.72 -6.17 8.55
CA HIS A 7 7.91 -5.88 7.37
C HIS A 7 6.44 -6.18 7.65
N ALA A 8 6.13 -7.36 8.21
CA ALA A 8 4.79 -7.70 8.65
C ALA A 8 4.25 -6.78 9.75
N LEU A 9 5.12 -6.24 10.62
CA LEU A 9 4.78 -5.32 11.72
C LEU A 9 4.62 -3.87 11.27
N PHE A 10 5.29 -3.41 10.22
CA PHE A 10 5.04 -2.10 9.59
C PHE A 10 3.84 -2.16 8.66
N PHE A 11 3.69 -3.28 7.94
CA PHE A 11 2.48 -3.61 7.21
C PHE A 11 1.30 -3.68 8.17
N LEU A 12 1.47 -4.33 9.34
CA LEU A 12 0.59 -4.11 10.48
C LEU A 12 0.57 -2.62 10.78
N TYR A 13 1.58 -1.88 11.18
CA TYR A 13 1.43 -0.48 11.63
C TYR A 13 0.63 0.46 10.69
N VAL A 14 0.85 0.44 9.37
CA VAL A 14 0.13 1.29 8.39
C VAL A 14 -1.25 0.73 8.05
N PHE A 15 -1.39 -0.57 7.79
CA PHE A 15 -2.71 -1.19 7.54
C PHE A 15 -3.49 -1.50 8.80
N SER A 16 -2.85 -1.58 9.96
CA SER A 16 -3.37 -1.71 11.31
C SER A 16 -3.74 -0.35 11.85
N ALA A 17 -3.17 0.78 11.42
CA ALA A 17 -3.87 2.04 11.68
C ALA A 17 -5.27 2.00 11.06
N VAL A 18 -5.44 1.46 9.85
CA VAL A 18 -6.76 1.28 9.19
C VAL A 18 -7.54 0.06 9.72
N ALA A 19 -6.87 -1.03 10.11
CA ALA A 19 -7.47 -2.31 10.52
C ALA A 19 -7.63 -2.45 12.04
N ILE A 20 -6.79 -1.83 12.86
CA ILE A 20 -7.06 -1.48 14.27
C ILE A 20 -8.15 -0.44 14.29
N TYR A 21 -8.21 0.53 13.38
CA TYR A 21 -9.33 1.45 13.34
C TYR A 21 -10.67 0.77 12.93
N ALA A 22 -10.66 -0.05 11.88
CA ALA A 22 -11.81 -0.87 11.50
C ALA A 22 -12.14 -1.91 12.58
N GLY A 23 -11.13 -2.47 13.25
CA GLY A 23 -11.24 -3.45 14.34
C GLY A 23 -11.74 -2.86 15.66
N ILE A 24 -11.27 -1.68 16.05
CA ILE A 24 -11.75 -0.88 17.18
C ILE A 24 -13.21 -0.50 16.90
N LYS A 25 -13.55 -0.09 15.69
CA LYS A 25 -14.93 0.19 15.30
C LYS A 25 -15.81 -1.07 15.34
N LEU A 26 -15.33 -2.22 14.86
CA LEU A 26 -16.00 -3.52 15.00
C LEU A 26 -16.20 -3.93 16.47
N TYR A 27 -15.21 -3.64 17.32
CA TYR A 27 -15.23 -3.96 18.75
C TYR A 27 -16.14 -3.02 19.56
N ILE A 28 -16.19 -1.73 19.22
CA ILE A 28 -17.04 -0.71 19.87
C ILE A 28 -18.50 -0.85 19.41
N THR A 29 -18.74 -1.09 18.11
CA THR A 29 -20.10 -1.12 17.54
C THR A 29 -20.72 -2.52 17.56
N ARG A 30 -20.88 -3.14 18.75
CA ARG A 30 -21.39 -4.52 18.96
C ARG A 30 -22.83 -4.81 18.48
N ARG A 31 -23.51 -3.94 17.73
CA ARG A 31 -24.87 -4.20 17.20
C ARG A 31 -25.11 -3.85 15.73
N ALA A 32 -24.20 -3.15 15.04
CA ALA A 32 -24.36 -2.79 13.62
C ALA A 32 -23.48 -3.64 12.65
N ALA A 33 -22.61 -4.50 13.19
CA ALA A 33 -21.48 -5.10 12.49
C ALA A 33 -21.81 -6.10 11.36
N ARG A 34 -22.83 -6.96 11.51
CA ARG A 34 -23.05 -8.09 10.56
C ARG A 34 -23.25 -7.70 9.10
N LYS A 35 -23.68 -6.47 8.80
CA LYS A 35 -23.99 -6.05 7.41
C LYS A 35 -22.74 -5.66 6.61
N ASN A 36 -21.64 -5.30 7.28
CA ASN A 36 -20.41 -4.83 6.62
C ASN A 36 -19.21 -5.78 6.79
N ASP A 37 -19.29 -6.80 7.64
CA ASP A 37 -18.20 -7.77 7.89
C ASP A 37 -17.64 -8.39 6.60
N MET A 38 -18.49 -8.83 5.68
CA MET A 38 -18.01 -9.42 4.42
C MET A 38 -17.33 -8.42 3.49
N LYS A 39 -17.78 -7.16 3.48
CA LYS A 39 -17.12 -6.12 2.67
C LYS A 39 -15.73 -5.81 3.23
N ILE A 40 -15.61 -5.75 4.56
CA ILE A 40 -14.34 -5.51 5.23
C ILE A 40 -13.39 -6.69 4.99
N ILE A 41 -13.85 -7.94 5.15
CA ILE A 41 -13.05 -9.14 4.85
C ILE A 41 -12.59 -9.13 3.40
N MET A 42 -13.48 -8.83 2.45
CA MET A 42 -13.14 -8.76 1.03
C MET A 42 -12.09 -7.68 0.75
N VAL A 43 -12.29 -6.46 1.26
CA VAL A 43 -11.32 -5.36 1.09
C VAL A 43 -9.97 -5.71 1.70
N MET A 44 -9.95 -6.33 2.89
CA MET A 44 -8.71 -6.81 3.51
C MET A 44 -8.03 -7.90 2.68
N ALA A 45 -8.79 -8.84 2.12
CA ALA A 45 -8.25 -9.91 1.28
C ALA A 45 -7.65 -9.36 -0.02
N ILE A 46 -8.37 -8.47 -0.71
CA ILE A 46 -7.90 -7.85 -1.96
C ILE A 46 -6.70 -6.93 -1.69
N GLY A 47 -6.79 -6.08 -0.67
CA GLY A 47 -5.70 -5.19 -0.28
C GLY A 47 -4.45 -5.98 0.14
N GLY A 48 -4.62 -7.02 0.96
CA GLY A 48 -3.53 -7.91 1.36
C GLY A 48 -2.89 -8.62 0.17
N PHE A 49 -3.69 -9.16 -0.75
CA PHE A 49 -3.15 -9.76 -1.97
C PHE A 49 -2.39 -8.75 -2.83
N CYS A 50 -2.98 -7.58 -3.11
CA CYS A 50 -2.35 -6.53 -3.90
C CYS A 50 -1.06 -6.02 -3.28
N ALA A 51 -0.96 -6.00 -1.95
CA ALA A 51 0.25 -5.64 -1.26
C ALA A 51 1.33 -6.73 -1.26
N ILE A 52 0.98 -7.99 -1.47
CA ILE A 52 1.96 -9.08 -1.60
C ILE A 52 2.47 -9.20 -3.05
N LEU A 53 1.82 -8.55 -4.04
CA LEU A 53 2.24 -8.61 -5.43
C LEU A 53 3.72 -8.26 -5.69
N PRO A 54 4.33 -7.25 -5.03
CA PRO A 54 5.76 -6.99 -5.19
C PRO A 54 6.64 -8.20 -4.82
N GLU A 55 6.26 -8.98 -3.80
CA GLU A 55 7.00 -10.15 -3.30
C GLU A 55 7.00 -11.35 -4.27
N ILE A 56 6.26 -11.29 -5.38
CA ILE A 56 6.31 -12.32 -6.42
C ILE A 56 7.74 -12.50 -6.96
N ASP A 57 8.55 -11.44 -6.98
CA ASP A 57 9.98 -11.54 -7.32
C ASP A 57 10.76 -12.40 -6.32
N ALA A 58 10.56 -12.19 -5.02
CA ALA A 58 11.22 -12.98 -3.98
C ALA A 58 10.80 -14.46 -4.06
N LEU A 59 9.52 -14.72 -4.31
CA LEU A 59 9.02 -16.08 -4.53
C LEU A 59 9.63 -16.71 -5.80
N TYR A 60 9.71 -15.95 -6.89
CA TYR A 60 10.33 -16.41 -8.13
C TYR A 60 11.82 -16.76 -7.93
N ASN A 61 12.58 -15.91 -7.24
CA ASN A 61 13.99 -16.17 -6.93
C ASN A 61 14.15 -17.36 -5.98
N TYR A 62 13.21 -17.57 -5.05
CA TYR A 62 13.24 -18.78 -4.22
C TYR A 62 13.03 -20.05 -5.04
N VAL A 63 12.04 -20.06 -5.94
CA VAL A 63 11.75 -21.22 -6.79
C VAL A 63 12.87 -21.50 -7.78
N THR A 64 13.49 -20.47 -8.34
CA THR A 64 14.49 -20.61 -9.43
C THR A 64 15.93 -20.67 -8.95
N MET A 65 16.26 -20.00 -7.84
CA MET A 65 17.63 -19.84 -7.33
C MET A 65 17.79 -20.30 -5.88
N GLY A 66 16.72 -20.69 -5.19
CA GLY A 66 16.75 -21.13 -3.79
C GLY A 66 16.96 -19.99 -2.78
N GLN A 67 16.79 -18.73 -3.19
CA GLN A 67 17.05 -17.55 -2.35
C GLN A 67 15.78 -16.71 -2.18
N LEU A 68 15.39 -16.44 -0.92
CA LEU A 68 14.30 -15.52 -0.58
C LEU A 68 14.82 -14.07 -0.57
N THR A 69 15.25 -13.61 -1.75
CA THR A 69 15.76 -12.26 -1.94
C THR A 69 15.07 -11.63 -3.13
N HIS A 70 14.79 -10.33 -3.05
CA HIS A 70 14.41 -9.60 -4.26
C HIS A 70 15.64 -9.43 -5.13
N GLY A 71 15.47 -9.51 -6.44
CA GLY A 71 16.57 -9.61 -7.39
C GLY A 71 16.14 -9.25 -8.79
N ASN A 72 16.11 -10.23 -9.67
CA ASN A 72 16.10 -9.98 -11.12
C ASN A 72 14.79 -9.39 -11.64
N LEU A 73 13.66 -9.65 -10.98
CA LEU A 73 12.36 -9.11 -11.40
C LEU A 73 11.96 -7.85 -10.62
N MET A 74 12.83 -7.35 -9.75
CA MET A 74 12.56 -6.16 -8.95
C MET A 74 12.20 -4.93 -9.79
N PRO A 75 12.87 -4.62 -10.94
CA PRO A 75 12.46 -3.51 -11.79
C PRO A 75 11.02 -3.62 -12.31
N VAL A 76 10.54 -4.86 -12.52
CA VAL A 76 9.20 -5.15 -13.03
C VAL A 76 8.15 -5.16 -11.93
N THR A 77 8.53 -5.56 -10.71
CA THR A 77 7.62 -5.79 -9.58
C THR A 77 7.61 -4.66 -8.55
N HIS A 78 8.58 -3.74 -8.58
CA HIS A 78 8.73 -2.63 -7.62
C HIS A 78 8.78 -1.27 -8.32
N ASN A 79 7.76 -0.98 -9.12
CA ASN A 79 7.62 0.27 -9.86
C ASN A 79 6.19 0.81 -9.78
N LEU A 80 6.00 2.10 -10.03
CA LEU A 80 4.67 2.72 -9.94
C LEU A 80 3.73 2.23 -11.05
N LEU A 81 4.25 1.87 -12.23
CA LEU A 81 3.43 1.33 -13.31
C LEU A 81 2.78 0.00 -12.91
N ALA A 82 3.43 -0.82 -12.08
CA ALA A 82 2.87 -2.07 -11.61
C ALA A 82 1.69 -1.89 -10.63
N SER A 83 1.57 -0.72 -10.00
CA SER A 83 0.36 -0.36 -9.25
C SER A 83 -0.89 -0.29 -10.13
N TYR A 84 -0.75 -0.02 -11.43
CA TYR A 84 -1.85 -0.08 -12.39
C TYR A 84 -2.37 -1.50 -12.57
N PHE A 85 -1.51 -2.52 -12.57
CA PHE A 85 -1.96 -3.92 -12.62
C PHE A 85 -2.68 -4.31 -11.33
N ALA A 86 -2.21 -3.85 -10.17
CA ALA A 86 -2.92 -4.01 -8.89
C ALA A 86 -4.30 -3.34 -8.93
N PHE A 87 -4.40 -2.14 -9.51
CA PHE A 87 -5.67 -1.45 -9.73
C PHE A 87 -6.61 -2.26 -10.63
N MET A 88 -6.14 -2.73 -11.79
CA MET A 88 -6.95 -3.48 -12.75
C MET A 88 -7.45 -4.80 -12.16
N PHE A 89 -6.57 -5.53 -11.46
CA PHE A 89 -6.92 -6.78 -10.79
C PHE A 89 -7.99 -6.55 -9.69
N ALA A 90 -7.76 -5.59 -8.80
CA ALA A 90 -8.69 -5.28 -7.73
C ALA A 90 -10.03 -4.74 -8.27
N THR A 91 -10.00 -3.95 -9.34
CA THR A 91 -11.21 -3.49 -10.05
C THR A 91 -11.98 -4.66 -10.62
N TRP A 92 -11.31 -5.62 -11.26
CA TRP A 92 -11.97 -6.77 -11.85
C TRP A 92 -12.67 -7.64 -10.78
N ILE A 93 -12.00 -7.91 -9.66
CA ILE A 93 -12.63 -8.60 -8.52
C ILE A 93 -13.78 -7.77 -7.95
N GLY A 94 -13.57 -6.47 -7.76
CA GLY A 94 -14.60 -5.55 -7.27
C GLY A 94 -15.83 -5.55 -8.17
N TYR A 95 -15.66 -5.64 -9.49
CA TYR A 95 -16.76 -5.72 -10.44
C TYR A 95 -17.53 -7.04 -10.31
N ILE A 96 -16.84 -8.17 -10.14
CA ILE A 96 -17.48 -9.47 -9.91
C ILE A 96 -18.33 -9.43 -8.63
N VAL A 97 -17.86 -8.77 -7.57
CA VAL A 97 -18.57 -8.74 -6.28
C VAL A 97 -19.71 -7.72 -6.25
N TYR A 98 -19.48 -6.50 -6.75
CA TYR A 98 -20.46 -5.41 -6.65
C TYR A 98 -21.37 -5.29 -7.88
N LEU A 99 -21.00 -5.89 -9.02
CA LEU A 99 -21.66 -5.73 -10.32
C LEU A 99 -21.91 -4.25 -10.70
N ASN A 100 -21.02 -3.37 -10.23
CA ASN A 100 -21.10 -1.93 -10.39
C ASN A 100 -19.70 -1.37 -10.60
N MET A 101 -19.49 -0.69 -11.72
CA MET A 101 -18.17 -0.22 -12.13
C MET A 101 -17.63 0.89 -11.23
N ASP A 102 -18.49 1.77 -10.71
CA ASP A 102 -18.06 2.84 -9.81
C ASP A 102 -17.50 2.27 -8.51
N LYS A 103 -18.21 1.31 -7.90
CA LYS A 103 -17.73 0.57 -6.72
C LYS A 103 -16.49 -0.25 -7.01
N ALA A 104 -16.44 -0.90 -8.17
CA ALA A 104 -15.28 -1.65 -8.61
C ALA A 104 -14.03 -0.77 -8.72
N ALA A 105 -14.16 0.44 -9.27
CA ALA A 105 -13.05 1.39 -9.38
C ALA A 105 -12.51 1.78 -7.99
N TYR A 106 -13.37 1.94 -6.97
CA TYR A 106 -12.92 2.18 -5.59
C TYR A 106 -12.17 0.99 -4.99
N VAL A 107 -12.57 -0.25 -5.29
CA VAL A 107 -11.77 -1.44 -4.94
C VAL A 107 -10.42 -1.42 -5.66
N GLY A 108 -10.40 -1.00 -6.93
CA GLY A 108 -9.19 -0.73 -7.70
C GLY A 108 -8.24 0.24 -6.99
N VAL A 109 -8.75 1.40 -6.57
CA VAL A 109 -7.98 2.42 -5.83
C VAL A 109 -7.37 1.81 -4.57
N LEU A 110 -8.13 1.02 -3.80
CA LEU A 110 -7.61 0.33 -2.63
C LEU A 110 -6.50 -0.66 -2.97
N GLY A 111 -6.66 -1.42 -4.06
CA GLY A 111 -5.64 -2.33 -4.56
C GLY A 111 -4.34 -1.62 -4.92
N SER A 112 -4.42 -0.53 -5.70
CA SER A 112 -3.23 0.29 -6.02
C SER A 112 -2.60 0.93 -4.79
N SER A 113 -3.41 1.45 -3.86
CA SER A 113 -2.89 2.06 -2.63
C SER A 113 -2.17 1.04 -1.74
N ALA A 114 -2.69 -0.19 -1.66
CA ALA A 114 -2.06 -1.28 -0.93
C ALA A 114 -0.70 -1.65 -1.53
N TYR A 115 -0.64 -1.76 -2.86
CA TYR A 115 0.59 -2.01 -3.59
C TYR A 115 1.61 -0.86 -3.38
N ILE A 116 1.20 0.40 -3.53
CA ILE A 116 2.09 1.56 -3.34
C ILE A 116 2.59 1.64 -1.88
N SER A 117 1.75 1.29 -0.92
CA SER A 117 2.13 1.24 0.49
C SER A 117 3.19 0.17 0.77
N HIS A 118 3.15 -0.96 0.07
CA HIS A 118 4.24 -1.93 0.10
C HIS A 118 5.54 -1.34 -0.45
N LEU A 119 5.50 -0.66 -1.61
CA LEU A 119 6.69 0.00 -2.15
C LEU A 119 7.26 1.05 -1.19
N LEU A 120 6.42 1.82 -0.53
CA LEU A 120 6.86 2.80 0.47
C LEU A 120 7.52 2.11 1.67
N LEU A 121 7.00 0.97 2.12
CA LEU A 121 7.62 0.16 3.16
C LEU A 121 9.00 -0.35 2.73
N ASP A 122 9.09 -0.92 1.53
CA ASP A 122 10.35 -1.40 0.98
C ASP A 122 11.38 -0.30 0.86
N ASP A 123 10.97 0.90 0.48
CA ASP A 123 11.85 2.06 0.35
C ASP A 123 12.39 2.55 1.70
N ILE A 124 11.61 2.41 2.78
CA ILE A 124 12.09 2.69 4.14
C ILE A 124 13.14 1.66 4.57
N VAL A 125 12.94 0.39 4.21
CA VAL A 125 13.78 -0.72 4.67
C VAL A 125 15.04 -0.91 3.81
N ARG A 126 14.92 -0.67 2.51
CA ARG A 126 15.99 -0.86 1.53
C ARG A 126 16.71 0.46 1.31
N GLU A 127 17.96 0.53 1.77
CA GLU A 127 18.80 1.71 1.55
C GLU A 127 18.95 2.06 0.05
N SER A 128 18.87 1.06 -0.84
CA SER A 128 18.92 1.25 -2.29
C SER A 128 17.65 1.84 -2.91
N GLY A 129 16.50 1.74 -2.25
CA GLY A 129 15.20 2.14 -2.78
C GLY A 129 14.60 1.20 -3.82
N ASN A 130 13.62 1.70 -4.58
CA ASN A 130 12.79 0.97 -5.54
C ASN A 130 12.89 1.52 -6.96
N TYR A 131 12.50 0.72 -7.97
CA TYR A 131 12.53 1.11 -9.37
C TYR A 131 11.27 1.88 -9.78
N TYR A 132 10.88 2.91 -9.01
CA TYR A 132 9.60 3.62 -9.15
C TYR A 132 9.25 4.04 -10.58
N LEU A 133 10.25 4.43 -11.36
CA LEU A 133 10.11 5.01 -12.71
C LEU A 133 10.42 4.02 -13.85
N PHE A 134 10.62 2.73 -13.56
CA PHE A 134 10.79 1.71 -14.60
C PHE A 134 9.54 1.65 -15.51
N PRO A 135 9.68 1.52 -16.85
CA PRO A 135 10.92 1.35 -17.63
C PRO A 135 11.55 2.66 -18.13
N LEU A 136 11.02 3.83 -17.74
CA LEU A 136 11.55 5.13 -18.17
C LEU A 136 12.91 5.42 -17.51
N TYR A 137 13.14 4.89 -16.32
CA TYR A 137 14.39 4.99 -15.58
C TYR A 137 14.69 3.69 -14.84
N ASN A 138 15.87 3.12 -15.11
CA ASN A 138 16.24 1.76 -14.70
C ASN A 138 17.18 1.71 -13.48
N HIS A 139 17.29 2.79 -12.72
CA HIS A 139 18.03 2.78 -11.45
C HIS A 139 17.05 2.92 -10.28
N PRO A 140 17.36 2.27 -9.14
CA PRO A 140 16.52 2.38 -7.97
C PRO A 140 16.60 3.81 -7.41
N ILE A 141 15.47 4.31 -6.96
CA ILE A 141 15.29 5.61 -6.33
C ILE A 141 14.74 5.33 -4.94
N SER A 142 15.36 5.94 -3.94
CA SER A 142 14.80 5.95 -2.59
C SER A 142 14.30 7.33 -2.22
N MET A 143 13.04 7.43 -1.80
CA MET A 143 12.47 8.67 -1.27
C MET A 143 13.03 8.99 0.13
N PHE A 144 13.48 7.99 0.88
CA PHE A 144 13.94 8.16 2.27
C PHE A 144 15.45 8.35 2.40
N THR A 145 16.29 7.56 1.71
CA THR A 145 17.74 7.81 1.75
C THR A 145 18.13 9.09 1.02
N SER A 146 17.38 9.51 -0.02
CA SER A 146 17.59 10.82 -0.66
C SER A 146 17.39 12.00 0.31
N LEU A 147 16.46 11.90 1.26
CA LEU A 147 16.31 12.90 2.32
C LEU A 147 17.51 12.91 3.28
N GLY A 148 18.05 11.73 3.61
CA GLY A 148 19.24 11.61 4.44
C GLY A 148 20.48 12.22 3.79
N THR A 149 20.69 11.96 2.49
CA THR A 149 21.83 12.50 1.74
C THR A 149 21.70 14.00 1.49
N MET A 150 20.50 14.51 1.18
CA MET A 150 20.26 15.95 1.02
C MET A 150 20.43 16.72 2.34
N ARG A 151 20.05 16.11 3.47
CA ARG A 151 20.34 16.66 4.79
C ARG A 151 21.85 16.72 5.04
N ALA A 152 22.58 15.66 4.70
CA ALA A 152 24.02 15.58 4.88
C ALA A 152 24.81 16.52 3.94
N SER A 153 24.29 16.80 2.74
CA SER A 153 24.91 17.73 1.79
C SER A 153 24.73 19.21 2.16
N GLY A 154 23.92 19.52 3.18
CA GLY A 154 23.69 20.89 3.64
C GLY A 154 22.76 21.73 2.75
N ASP A 155 22.14 21.12 1.73
CA ASP A 155 21.19 21.81 0.85
C ASP A 155 19.79 21.80 1.48
N PHE A 156 19.56 22.78 2.34
CA PHE A 156 18.32 22.91 3.10
C PHE A 156 17.08 23.04 2.20
N LEU A 157 17.18 23.77 1.09
CA LEU A 157 16.03 23.99 0.20
C LEU A 157 15.63 22.69 -0.49
N LEU A 158 16.60 21.96 -1.04
CA LEU A 158 16.35 20.68 -1.71
C LEU A 158 15.81 19.62 -0.72
N TYR A 159 16.37 19.56 0.49
CA TYR A 159 15.87 18.71 1.57
C TYR A 159 14.41 19.01 1.92
N MET A 160 14.05 20.28 2.08
CA MET A 160 12.67 20.68 2.39
C MET A 160 11.71 20.34 1.25
N LEU A 161 12.09 20.58 -0.01
CA LEU A 161 11.26 20.25 -1.17
C LEU A 161 11.05 18.74 -1.31
N ALA A 162 12.10 17.93 -1.14
CA ALA A 162 11.99 16.48 -1.14
C ALA A 162 11.13 15.98 0.02
N GLY A 163 11.23 16.60 1.20
CA GLY A 163 10.42 16.24 2.38
C GLY A 163 8.94 16.52 2.16
N ILE A 164 8.62 17.69 1.59
CA ILE A 164 7.25 18.06 1.20
C ILE A 164 6.71 17.09 0.15
N GLY A 165 7.50 16.77 -0.88
CA GLY A 165 7.10 15.84 -1.94
C GLY A 165 6.79 14.44 -1.40
N THR A 166 7.69 13.88 -0.60
CA THR A 166 7.53 12.55 0.01
C THR A 166 6.33 12.50 0.95
N THR A 167 6.18 13.50 1.82
CA THR A 167 5.05 13.56 2.76
C THR A 167 3.72 13.73 2.03
N SER A 168 3.67 14.59 1.00
CA SER A 168 2.47 14.81 0.19
C SER A 168 2.07 13.55 -0.57
N PHE A 169 3.04 12.78 -1.06
CA PHE A 169 2.80 11.50 -1.72
C PHE A 169 2.17 10.47 -0.76
N ILE A 170 2.75 10.31 0.44
CA ILE A 170 2.20 9.42 1.49
C ILE A 170 0.77 9.84 1.86
N LEU A 171 0.55 11.13 2.12
CA LEU A 171 -0.76 11.66 2.44
C LEU A 171 -1.77 11.43 1.31
N GLY A 172 -1.36 11.60 0.05
CA GLY A 172 -2.19 11.32 -1.12
C GLY A 172 -2.67 9.86 -1.14
N VAL A 173 -1.78 8.90 -0.92
CA VAL A 173 -2.11 7.47 -0.85
C VAL A 173 -3.08 7.17 0.30
N MET A 174 -2.88 7.79 1.46
CA MET A 174 -3.78 7.65 2.62
C MET A 174 -5.18 8.22 2.33
N ILE A 175 -5.26 9.44 1.78
CA ILE A 175 -6.52 10.11 1.45
C ILE A 175 -7.31 9.30 0.42
N LEU A 176 -6.65 8.82 -0.64
CA LEU A 176 -7.29 7.97 -1.66
C LEU A 176 -7.86 6.69 -1.06
N SER A 177 -7.13 6.08 -0.11
CA SER A 177 -7.59 4.87 0.58
C SER A 177 -8.81 5.14 1.45
N ILE A 178 -8.79 6.21 2.25
CA ILE A 178 -9.92 6.60 3.10
C ILE A 178 -11.14 6.96 2.25
N PHE A 179 -10.94 7.73 1.19
CA PHE A 179 -12.00 8.11 0.26
C PHE A 179 -12.64 6.88 -0.39
N ALA A 180 -11.83 5.92 -0.87
CA ALA A 180 -12.35 4.69 -1.45
C ALA A 180 -13.15 3.84 -0.44
N LEU A 181 -12.71 3.77 0.83
CA LEU A 181 -13.47 3.09 1.89
C LEU A 181 -14.84 3.74 2.14
N ASP A 182 -14.90 5.07 2.18
CA ASP A 182 -16.16 5.83 2.34
C ASP A 182 -17.14 5.53 1.20
N GLN A 183 -16.65 5.52 -0.05
CA GLN A 183 -17.46 5.24 -1.24
C GLN A 183 -17.96 3.79 -1.30
N LEU A 184 -17.25 2.84 -0.68
CA LEU A 184 -17.72 1.46 -0.50
C LEU A 184 -18.76 1.31 0.63
N GLY A 185 -19.10 2.40 1.31
CA GLY A 185 -20.02 2.42 2.45
C GLY A 185 -19.39 1.91 3.74
N ILE A 186 -18.06 1.88 3.82
CA ILE A 186 -17.31 1.59 5.05
C ILE A 186 -17.09 2.92 5.77
N LYS A 187 -18.18 3.56 6.20
CA LYS A 187 -18.19 4.93 6.75
C LYS A 187 -17.93 4.97 8.25
N ILE A 188 -17.24 6.00 8.70
CA ILE A 188 -17.07 6.32 10.12
C ILE A 188 -18.32 7.05 10.59
N GLU A 189 -19.28 6.32 11.13
CA GLU A 189 -20.39 6.93 11.85
C GLU A 189 -20.03 6.94 13.33
N TYR A 190 -19.77 8.13 13.87
CA TYR A 190 -19.82 8.34 15.31
C TYR A 190 -21.30 8.26 15.70
N ARG A 191 -21.63 7.31 16.57
CA ARG A 191 -22.94 7.30 17.20
C ARG A 191 -22.91 8.41 18.24
N ASP A 192 -23.75 9.44 18.06
CA ASP A 192 -24.07 10.34 19.15
C ASP A 192 -24.69 9.49 20.26
N GLU A 193 -24.04 9.50 21.43
CA GLU A 193 -24.55 8.83 22.62
C GLU A 193 -25.73 9.65 23.15
N ASP A 194 -26.95 9.19 22.88
CA ASP A 194 -28.14 9.49 23.68
C ASP A 194 -28.14 8.65 24.96
#